data_AF-A0A1M7APA1-F1
#
_entry.id   AF-A0A1M7APA1-F1
#
_cell.length_a   1.000
_cell.length_b   1.000
_cell.length_c   1.000
_cell.angle_alpha   90.00
_cell.angle_beta   90.00
_cell.angle_gamma   90.00
#
_symmetry.space_group_name_H-M   'P 1'
#
loop_
_entity.id
_entity.type
_entity.pdbx_description
1 polymer ?
#
loop_
_entity_poly.entity_id
_entity_poly.type
_entity_poly.pdbx_seq_one_letter_code
_entity_poly.pdbx_strand_id
1 'polypeptide(L)'
;MLEFRYDTQLLIEGKNLDEDAINDYFNNTFSGDCLLAVGDEELIKIHYHTNEPWKILEYCSSLGEIYDIVVEDMDRQSRGLQG
;
A
#
# COMPACT_ATOMS: atom_id res chain seq x y z
N MET A 1 18.54 -7.12 -7.87
CA MET A 1 17.76 -5.94 -8.31
C MET A 1 16.37 -6.15 -7.76
N LEU A 2 15.78 -5.17 -7.08
CA LEU A 2 14.42 -5.30 -6.55
C LEU A 2 13.45 -5.41 -7.73
N GLU A 3 12.50 -6.35 -7.68
CA GLU A 3 11.46 -6.50 -8.69
C GLU A 3 10.45 -5.34 -8.62
N PHE A 4 10.12 -4.93 -7.38
CA PHE A 4 9.26 -3.78 -7.08
C PHE A 4 10.07 -2.72 -6.33
N ARG A 5 10.07 -1.49 -6.86
CA ARG A 5 10.98 -0.43 -6.43
C ARG A 5 10.46 0.40 -5.27
N TYR A 6 9.16 0.64 -5.22
CA TYR A 6 8.58 1.54 -4.24
C TYR A 6 7.87 0.75 -3.15
N ASP A 7 8.18 1.10 -1.90
CA ASP A 7 7.35 0.74 -0.76
C ASP A 7 6.26 1.80 -0.60
N THR A 8 5.00 1.37 -0.61
CA THR A 8 3.83 2.24 -0.45
C THR A 8 3.11 1.87 0.84
N GLN A 9 3.10 2.80 1.79
CA GLN A 9 2.43 2.66 3.07
C GLN A 9 1.42 3.77 3.26
N LEU A 10 0.25 3.44 3.81
CA LEU A 10 -0.78 4.41 4.16
C LEU A 10 -1.77 3.83 5.17
N LEU A 11 -2.52 4.72 5.81
CA LEU A 11 -3.70 4.38 6.61
C LEU A 11 -4.97 4.70 5.83
N ILE A 12 -6.00 3.88 6.00
CA ILE A 12 -7.35 4.07 5.48
C ILE A 12 -8.30 4.14 6.68
N GLU A 13 -8.89 5.29 6.94
CA GLU A 13 -10.00 5.43 7.89
C GLU A 13 -11.34 5.39 7.14
N GLY A 14 -12.27 4.56 7.60
CA GLY A 14 -13.51 4.28 6.89
C GLY A 14 -14.58 3.64 7.75
N LYS A 15 -15.55 2.99 7.08
CA LYS A 15 -16.61 2.21 7.73
C LYS A 15 -16.84 0.91 6.99
N ASN A 16 -16.93 -0.20 7.71
CA ASN A 16 -17.08 -1.54 7.15
C ASN A 16 -15.91 -1.91 6.23
N LEU A 17 -14.69 -1.54 6.62
CA LEU A 17 -13.50 -2.02 5.94
C LEU A 17 -13.36 -3.53 6.15
N ASP A 18 -12.87 -4.23 5.13
CA ASP A 18 -12.74 -5.68 5.12
C ASP A 18 -11.33 -6.04 4.64
N GLU A 19 -10.52 -6.56 5.57
CA GLU A 19 -9.14 -6.98 5.31
C GLU A 19 -9.05 -8.07 4.24
N ASP A 20 -9.96 -9.04 4.26
CA ASP A 20 -9.94 -10.16 3.31
C ASP A 20 -10.27 -9.65 1.91
N ALA A 21 -11.27 -8.77 1.79
CA ALA A 21 -11.64 -8.18 0.50
C ALA A 21 -10.50 -7.31 -0.08
N ILE A 22 -9.80 -6.55 0.76
CA ILE A 22 -8.65 -5.74 0.34
C ILE A 22 -7.50 -6.66 -0.08
N ASN A 23 -7.19 -7.70 0.69
CA ASN A 23 -6.15 -8.68 0.35
C ASN A 23 -6.43 -9.32 -1.02
N ASP A 24 -7.66 -9.78 -1.24
CA ASP A 24 -8.06 -10.37 -2.52
C ASP A 24 -7.96 -9.37 -3.66
N TYR A 25 -8.40 -8.12 -3.47
CA TYR A 25 -8.33 -7.10 -4.51
C TYR A 25 -6.88 -6.82 -4.93
N PHE A 26 -5.98 -6.63 -3.96
CA PHE A 26 -4.57 -6.38 -4.23
C PHE A 26 -3.92 -7.53 -5.01
N ASN A 27 -4.10 -8.76 -4.53
CA ASN A 27 -3.49 -9.96 -5.14
C ASN A 27 -3.98 -10.23 -6.57
N ASN A 28 -5.21 -9.81 -6.91
CA ASN A 28 -5.79 -10.04 -8.24
C ASN A 28 -5.59 -8.85 -9.20
N THR A 29 -5.35 -7.64 -8.69
CA THR A 29 -5.39 -6.41 -9.50
C THR A 29 -4.03 -5.77 -9.68
N PHE A 30 -3.16 -5.82 -8.66
CA PHE A 30 -1.90 -5.11 -8.68
C PHE A 30 -0.71 -6.02 -8.94
N SER A 31 0.32 -5.43 -9.54
CA SER A 31 1.62 -6.06 -9.68
C SER A 31 2.51 -5.55 -8.56
N GLY A 32 2.88 -6.45 -7.66
CA GLY A 32 3.61 -6.14 -6.45
C GLY A 32 3.77 -7.33 -5.52
N ASP A 33 4.41 -7.10 -4.38
CA ASP A 33 4.61 -8.11 -3.33
C ASP A 33 4.51 -7.50 -1.92
N CYS A 34 4.69 -8.37 -0.92
CA CYS A 34 4.75 -7.99 0.50
C CYS A 34 3.54 -7.21 1.01
N LEU A 35 2.33 -7.58 0.59
CA LEU A 35 1.11 -6.99 1.15
C LEU A 35 1.00 -7.25 2.65
N LEU A 36 0.82 -6.17 3.41
CA LEU A 36 0.21 -6.18 4.75
C LEU A 36 -1.01 -5.27 4.69
N ALA A 37 -2.20 -5.86 4.86
CA ALA A 37 -3.44 -5.14 5.11
C ALA A 37 -3.96 -5.62 6.46
N VAL A 38 -3.80 -4.80 7.49
CA VAL A 38 -4.09 -5.17 8.89
C VAL A 38 -4.84 -4.05 9.59
N GLY A 39 -5.84 -4.38 10.40
CA GLY A 39 -6.60 -3.38 11.14
C GLY A 39 -7.93 -3.89 11.69
N ASP A 40 -8.98 -3.11 11.45
CA ASP A 40 -10.37 -3.46 11.74
C ASP A 40 -11.32 -2.75 10.75
N GLU A 41 -12.62 -2.79 11.04
CA GLU A 41 -13.66 -2.23 10.18
C GLU A 41 -13.65 -0.69 10.07
N GLU A 42 -12.91 0.00 10.94
CA GLU A 42 -12.81 1.46 10.98
C GLU A 42 -11.45 1.97 10.49
N LEU A 43 -10.37 1.21 10.71
CA LEU A 43 -9.01 1.62 10.34
C LEU A 43 -8.17 0.45 9.82
N ILE A 44 -7.62 0.57 8.62
CA ILE A 44 -6.67 -0.40 8.05
C ILE A 44 -5.34 0.27 7.70
N LYS A 45 -4.24 -0.39 8.07
CA LYS A 45 -2.89 -0.06 7.59
C LYS A 45 -2.53 -0.92 6.38
N ILE A 46 -2.04 -0.26 5.34
CA ILE A 46 -1.50 -0.88 4.13
C ILE A 46 0.02 -0.73 4.11
N HIS A 47 0.71 -1.81 3.73
CA HIS A 47 2.10 -1.85 3.27
C HIS A 47 2.13 -2.68 1.99
N TYR A 48 2.69 -2.16 0.90
CA TYR A 48 2.78 -2.90 -0.35
C TYR A 48 3.93 -2.42 -1.22
N HIS A 49 4.70 -3.35 -1.77
CA HIS A 49 5.73 -2.99 -2.73
C HIS A 49 5.18 -3.04 -4.16
N THR A 50 5.39 -1.97 -4.92
CA THR A 50 4.97 -1.91 -6.32
C THR A 50 5.85 -0.96 -7.14
N ASN A 51 5.69 -0.99 -8.46
CA ASN A 51 6.25 0.01 -9.37
C ASN A 51 5.23 1.10 -9.72
N GLU A 52 3.97 0.97 -9.27
CA GLU A 52 2.86 1.87 -9.60
C GLU A 52 2.14 2.38 -8.33
N PRO A 53 2.83 3.09 -7.41
CA PRO A 53 2.26 3.52 -6.13
C PRO A 53 0.94 4.32 -6.29
N TRP A 54 0.79 5.10 -7.37
CA TRP A 54 -0.42 5.87 -7.65
C TRP A 54 -1.68 5.01 -7.77
N LYS A 55 -1.59 3.76 -8.25
CA LYS A 55 -2.75 2.85 -8.32
C LYS A 55 -3.21 2.39 -6.95
N ILE A 56 -2.26 2.22 -6.03
CA ILE A 56 -2.54 1.87 -4.63
C ILE A 56 -3.26 3.03 -3.96
N LEU A 57 -2.73 4.24 -4.12
CA LEU A 57 -3.36 5.46 -3.58
C LEU A 57 -4.79 5.65 -4.12
N GLU A 58 -4.97 5.48 -5.44
CA GLU A 58 -6.28 5.59 -6.10
C GLU A 58 -7.30 4.62 -5.49
N TYR A 59 -6.94 3.33 -5.41
CA TYR A 59 -7.83 2.33 -4.84
C TYR A 59 -8.13 2.60 -3.35
N CYS A 60 -7.11 2.83 -2.53
CA CYS A 60 -7.29 3.08 -1.10
C CYS A 60 -8.17 4.32 -0.84
N SER A 61 -8.03 5.38 -1.65
CA SER A 61 -8.87 6.58 -1.56
C SER A 61 -10.34 6.33 -1.92
N SER A 62 -10.65 5.25 -2.64
CA SER A 62 -12.03 4.87 -2.94
C SER A 62 -12.74 4.15 -1.77
N LEU A 63 -11.98 3.64 -0.80
CA LEU A 63 -12.50 2.89 0.35
C LEU A 63 -12.79 3.79 1.56
N GLY A 64 -12.04 4.89 1.71
CA GLY A 64 -12.12 5.78 2.86
C GLY A 64 -11.17 6.98 2.75
N GLU A 65 -11.02 7.71 3.86
CA GLU A 65 -10.03 8.77 3.97
C GLU A 65 -8.64 8.17 4.11
N ILE A 66 -7.68 8.62 3.28
CA ILE A 66 -6.30 8.14 3.33
C ILE A 66 -5.38 9.19 3.94
N TYR A 67 -4.48 8.76 4.82
CA TYR A 67 -3.54 9.64 5.51
C TYR A 67 -2.28 8.87 5.94
N ASP A 68 -1.30 9.60 6.49
CA ASP A 68 0.03 9.08 6.85
C ASP A 68 0.69 8.30 5.71
N ILE A 69 0.62 8.89 4.50
CA ILE A 69 1.05 8.26 3.25
C ILE A 69 2.56 8.40 3.10
N VAL A 70 3.22 7.27 2.88
CA VAL A 70 4.66 7.16 2.62
C VAL A 70 4.86 6.40 1.31
N VAL A 71 5.66 6.97 0.40
CA VAL A 71 6.12 6.29 -0.81
C VAL A 71 7.63 6.43 -0.86
N GLU A 72 8.34 5.33 -0.71
CA GLU A 72 9.80 5.30 -0.57
C GLU A 72 10.47 4.47 -1.66
N ASP A 73 11.51 5.01 -2.28
CA ASP A 73 12.33 4.31 -3.26
C ASP A 73 13.36 3.41 -2.57
N MET A 74 13.02 2.13 -2.43
CA MET A 74 13.85 1.13 -1.75
C MET A 74 15.21 0.93 -2.42
N ASP A 75 15.32 1.11 -3.74
CA ASP A 75 16.60 1.02 -4.44
C ASP A 75 17.52 2.19 -4.07
N ARG A 76 16.97 3.40 -3.92
CA ARG A 76 17.74 4.56 -3.42
C ARG A 76 18.18 4.36 -1.98
N GLN A 77 17.27 3.91 -1.11
CA GLN A 77 17.61 3.61 0.28
C GLN A 77 18.72 2.57 0.41
N SER A 78 18.68 1.50 -0.41
CA SER A 78 19.72 0.46 -0.43
C SER A 78 21.11 0.99 -0.81
N ARG A 79 21.16 2.12 -1.54
CA ARG A 79 22.37 2.84 -1.93
C ARG A 79 22.76 3.96 -0.94
N GLY A 80 22.06 4.07 0.19
CA GLY A 80 22.28 5.12 1.20
C GLY A 80 21.83 6.51 0.76
N LEU A 81 20.98 6.60 -0.26
CA LEU A 81 20.38 7.86 -0.70
C LEU A 81 19.04 8.06 0.00
N GLN A 82 18.61 9.32 0.12
CA GLN A 82 17.22 9.61 0.45
C GLN A 82 16.33 9.00 -0.63
N GLY A 83 15.52 8.01 -0.22
CA GLY A 83 14.50 7.35 -1.03
C GLY A 83 13.14 7.98 -0.82
#